data_AF-A0A3B9N541-F1
#
_entry.id   AF-A0A3B9N541-F1
#
_cell.length_a   1.000
_cell.length_b   1.000
_cell.length_c   1.000
_cell.angle_alpha   90.00
_cell.angle_beta   90.00
_cell.angle_gamma   90.00
#
_symmetry.space_group_name_H-M   'P 1'
#
loop_
_entity.id
_entity.type
_entity.pdbx_description
1 polymer ?
#
loop_
_entity_poly.entity_id
_entity_poly.type
_entity_poly.pdbx_seq_one_letter_code
_entity_poly.pdbx_strand_id
1 'polypeptide(L)'
;MKKKIFFIKTLFLGIMVFSLFSCEDDVMEVTPKNPDTASIVSIDRFSDDAATLMKRSSNSALPAANEPINFDQGDFITQSFGPDGQVVKYYNFDVQPLLPAPLYVLFNEGSNEPVEGQLNIIDVIPGEDGYSDFWQMFKVTVPENYEANTVTSFQDILAKGYSFQATNAIINCPVVPQGSTASLRLGSESNAIDRGWYKDEVLYYFTFMEKDLETKSGGIVPISPIYVTFNINPDDMNPESGPPSGFVMESGSLQTHNVIATIPSDTDYSPLWSVSVYDNADFDNVSNLTSVEASNILAEGVMYVNCPVVYIEN
;
A
#
# COMPACT_ATOMS: atom_id res chain seq x y z
N MET A 1 -9.42 -89.93 34.61
CA MET A 1 -10.36 -89.71 33.47
C MET A 1 -10.11 -88.28 32.98
N LYS A 2 -9.74 -87.93 31.75
CA LYS A 2 -9.62 -88.59 30.44
C LYS A 2 -8.30 -88.14 29.78
N LYS A 3 -7.75 -89.03 28.94
CA LYS A 3 -6.57 -88.90 28.08
C LYS A 3 -6.75 -87.88 26.94
N LYS A 4 -5.64 -87.34 26.40
CA LYS A 4 -5.24 -87.27 24.96
C LYS A 4 -3.86 -86.57 24.88
N ILE A 5 -2.76 -87.29 24.68
CA ILE A 5 -2.10 -87.73 23.41
C ILE A 5 -1.46 -86.58 22.60
N PHE A 6 -0.13 -86.52 22.69
CA PHE A 6 0.96 -86.25 21.72
C PHE A 6 0.62 -85.67 20.33
N PHE A 7 1.41 -84.68 19.88
CA PHE A 7 2.19 -84.76 18.63
C PHE A 7 3.31 -83.70 18.57
N ILE A 8 4.54 -84.16 18.29
CA ILE A 8 5.73 -83.36 17.94
C ILE A 8 5.64 -82.97 16.45
N LYS A 9 6.01 -81.74 16.06
CA LYS A 9 6.53 -81.43 14.71
C LYS A 9 7.27 -80.07 14.66
N THR A 10 8.59 -80.17 14.54
CA THR A 10 9.49 -79.49 13.59
C THR A 10 9.28 -78.01 13.21
N LEU A 11 10.24 -77.21 13.69
CA LEU A 11 11.03 -76.14 13.03
C LEU A 11 10.59 -75.66 11.63
N PHE A 12 10.31 -74.36 11.49
CA PHE A 12 10.58 -73.57 10.29
C PHE A 12 11.06 -72.18 10.71
N LEU A 13 12.32 -71.87 10.38
CA LEU A 13 12.98 -70.58 10.57
C LEU A 13 12.58 -69.68 9.39
N GLY A 14 11.73 -68.69 9.64
CA GLY A 14 11.34 -67.68 8.66
C GLY A 14 12.32 -66.51 8.66
N ILE A 15 13.07 -66.36 7.58
CA ILE A 15 13.87 -65.17 7.28
C ILE A 15 12.90 -64.03 6.95
N MET A 16 12.81 -63.04 7.84
CA MET A 16 12.02 -61.83 7.63
C MET A 16 12.89 -60.84 6.85
N VAL A 17 12.58 -60.67 5.57
CA VAL A 17 13.18 -59.64 4.71
C VAL A 17 12.59 -58.29 5.14
N PHE A 18 13.41 -57.45 5.77
CA PHE A 18 13.08 -56.03 5.96
C PHE A 18 13.23 -55.33 4.60
N SER A 19 12.11 -55.04 3.96
CA SER A 19 12.06 -54.09 2.84
C SER A 19 12.29 -52.68 3.39
N LEU A 20 13.44 -52.09 3.07
CA LEU A 20 13.72 -50.68 3.25
C LEU A 20 12.76 -49.89 2.33
N PHE A 21 11.76 -49.22 2.91
CA PHE A 21 11.04 -48.16 2.22
C PHE A 21 12.00 -46.96 2.13
N SER A 22 12.49 -46.69 0.92
CA SER A 22 13.09 -45.41 0.58
C SER A 22 11.94 -44.40 0.52
N CYS A 23 11.89 -43.46 1.46
CA CYS A 23 11.20 -42.18 1.22
C CYS A 23 12.03 -41.46 0.16
N GLU A 24 11.63 -41.58 -1.11
CA GLU A 24 11.94 -40.52 -2.07
C GLU A 24 11.15 -39.31 -1.60
N ASP A 25 11.85 -38.37 -0.95
CA ASP A 25 11.39 -37.00 -0.84
C ASP A 25 11.19 -36.52 -2.28
N ASP A 26 9.94 -36.51 -2.76
CA ASP A 26 9.55 -35.76 -3.94
C ASP A 26 9.89 -34.30 -3.63
N VAL A 27 11.08 -33.88 -4.01
CA VAL A 27 11.45 -32.47 -4.10
C VAL A 27 10.50 -31.90 -5.12
N MET A 28 9.39 -31.31 -4.67
CA MET A 28 8.49 -30.58 -5.56
C MET A 28 9.35 -29.57 -6.31
N GLU A 29 9.58 -29.81 -7.60
CA GLU A 29 10.23 -28.84 -8.46
C GLU A 29 9.37 -27.58 -8.44
N VAL A 30 9.87 -26.55 -7.75
CA VAL A 30 9.18 -25.27 -7.67
C VAL A 30 9.46 -24.55 -8.98
N THR A 31 8.60 -24.78 -9.96
CA THR A 31 8.68 -24.12 -11.26
C THR A 31 8.35 -22.63 -11.10
N PRO A 32 9.15 -21.72 -11.66
CA PRO A 32 8.81 -20.30 -11.71
C PRO A 32 7.40 -20.05 -12.23
N LYS A 33 6.64 -19.20 -11.53
CA LYS A 33 5.31 -18.80 -11.98
C LYS A 33 5.44 -17.70 -13.02
N ASN A 34 4.63 -17.78 -14.07
CA ASN A 34 4.56 -16.73 -15.08
C ASN A 34 3.55 -15.65 -14.63
N PRO A 35 3.98 -14.40 -14.34
CA PRO A 35 3.09 -13.33 -13.95
C PRO A 35 2.04 -12.96 -14.99
N ASP A 36 2.28 -13.23 -16.28
CA ASP A 36 1.35 -12.88 -17.36
C ASP A 36 0.16 -13.83 -17.44
N THR A 37 0.22 -14.98 -16.77
CA THR A 37 -0.83 -16.02 -16.80
C THR A 37 -1.39 -16.35 -15.41
N ALA A 38 -0.82 -15.77 -14.35
CA ALA A 38 -1.28 -15.98 -12.99
C ALA A 38 -2.66 -15.34 -12.76
N SER A 39 -3.40 -15.83 -11.75
CA SER A 39 -4.63 -15.17 -11.34
C SER A 39 -4.33 -13.79 -10.78
N ILE A 40 -5.31 -12.90 -10.92
CA ILE A 40 -5.22 -11.53 -10.43
C ILE A 40 -6.07 -11.45 -9.18
N VAL A 41 -5.48 -10.94 -8.08
CA VAL A 41 -6.20 -10.78 -6.82
C VAL A 41 -7.29 -9.72 -6.96
N SER A 42 -8.39 -9.94 -6.24
CA SER A 42 -9.48 -8.98 -6.16
C SER A 42 -9.11 -7.81 -5.22
N ILE A 43 -9.22 -6.57 -5.70
CA ILE A 43 -8.98 -5.34 -4.94
C ILE A 43 -10.27 -4.52 -4.83
N ASP A 44 -10.60 -4.09 -3.60
CA ASP A 44 -11.72 -3.20 -3.33
C ASP A 44 -11.32 -2.07 -2.37
N ARG A 45 -10.81 -0.97 -2.94
CA ARG A 45 -10.38 0.22 -2.18
C ARG A 45 -11.52 0.96 -1.47
N PHE A 46 -12.78 0.72 -1.87
CA PHE A 46 -13.93 1.49 -1.38
C PHE A 46 -14.88 0.65 -0.51
N SER A 47 -14.47 -0.56 -0.12
CA SER A 47 -15.15 -1.37 0.89
C SER A 47 -15.11 -0.70 2.27
N ASP A 48 -16.03 -1.08 3.17
CA ASP A 48 -16.05 -0.55 4.54
C ASP A 48 -14.82 -0.97 5.36
N ASP A 49 -14.17 -2.07 4.97
CA ASP A 49 -12.94 -2.57 5.60
C ASP A 49 -11.69 -1.83 5.09
N ALA A 50 -11.70 -1.35 3.84
CA ALA A 50 -10.55 -0.68 3.22
C ALA A 50 -10.58 0.84 3.34
N ALA A 51 -11.73 1.46 3.12
CA ALA A 51 -11.87 2.91 3.04
C ALA A 51 -12.20 3.54 4.40
N THR A 52 -11.80 4.80 4.57
CA THR A 52 -12.22 5.62 5.71
C THR A 52 -13.10 6.77 5.26
N LEU A 53 -12.62 7.60 4.34
CA LEU A 53 -13.36 8.73 3.77
C LEU A 53 -14.12 8.31 2.51
N MET A 54 -13.54 7.46 1.67
CA MET A 54 -14.10 7.08 0.37
C MET A 54 -14.87 5.77 0.45
N LYS A 55 -15.82 5.67 1.38
CA LYS A 55 -16.63 4.45 1.55
C LYS A 55 -17.75 4.38 0.53
N ARG A 56 -17.84 3.27 -0.21
CA ARG A 56 -18.93 3.03 -1.15
C ARG A 56 -20.30 2.89 -0.46
N SER A 57 -20.33 2.50 0.81
CA SER A 57 -21.56 2.50 1.62
C SER A 57 -22.13 3.91 1.84
N SER A 58 -21.27 4.93 1.87
CA SER A 58 -21.63 6.35 1.98
C SER A 58 -21.79 7.03 0.61
N ASN A 59 -21.11 6.52 -0.42
CA ASN A 59 -21.20 7.03 -1.79
C ASN A 59 -21.27 5.89 -2.81
N SER A 60 -22.50 5.57 -3.24
CA SER A 60 -22.73 4.49 -4.21
C SER A 60 -22.24 4.77 -5.62
N ALA A 61 -21.73 5.98 -5.91
CA ALA A 61 -21.12 6.31 -7.19
C ALA A 61 -19.65 5.89 -7.28
N LEU A 62 -19.03 5.48 -6.16
CA LEU A 62 -17.68 4.95 -6.16
C LEU A 62 -17.62 3.59 -6.88
N PRO A 63 -16.53 3.31 -7.63
CA PRO A 63 -16.34 2.04 -8.34
C PRO A 63 -16.58 0.80 -7.47
N ALA A 64 -17.12 -0.26 -8.08
CA ALA A 64 -17.27 -1.55 -7.41
C ALA A 64 -15.91 -2.25 -7.23
N ALA A 65 -15.89 -3.34 -6.46
CA ALA A 65 -14.72 -4.20 -6.33
C ALA A 65 -14.20 -4.62 -7.72
N ASN A 66 -12.89 -4.53 -7.93
CA ASN A 66 -12.17 -4.82 -9.18
C ASN A 66 -12.50 -3.92 -10.37
N GLU A 67 -13.38 -2.93 -10.23
CA GLU A 67 -13.58 -1.98 -11.30
C GLU A 67 -12.40 -1.00 -11.37
N PRO A 68 -11.83 -0.76 -12.57
CA PRO A 68 -10.77 0.23 -12.75
C PRO A 68 -11.19 1.60 -12.22
N ILE A 69 -10.29 2.25 -11.49
CA ILE A 69 -10.50 3.57 -10.90
C ILE A 69 -9.74 4.60 -11.73
N ASN A 70 -10.40 5.69 -12.13
CA ASN A 70 -9.73 6.83 -12.73
C ASN A 70 -9.54 7.93 -11.68
N PHE A 71 -8.30 8.09 -11.18
CA PHE A 71 -7.93 9.07 -10.17
C PHE A 71 -7.73 10.49 -10.74
N ASP A 72 -7.74 10.66 -12.06
CA ASP A 72 -7.56 11.98 -12.71
C ASP A 72 -8.83 12.86 -12.69
N GLN A 73 -9.86 12.46 -11.95
CA GLN A 73 -11.18 13.10 -11.96
C GLN A 73 -11.90 12.95 -10.61
N GLY A 74 -12.97 13.73 -10.45
CA GLY A 74 -13.82 13.68 -9.26
C GLY A 74 -13.05 14.06 -7.99
N ASP A 75 -13.43 13.43 -6.88
CA ASP A 75 -12.88 13.72 -5.55
C ASP A 75 -11.48 13.10 -5.31
N PHE A 76 -10.90 12.47 -6.32
CA PHE A 76 -9.59 11.82 -6.24
C PHE A 76 -8.42 12.75 -6.51
N ILE A 77 -8.68 13.98 -6.97
CA ILE A 77 -7.65 14.99 -7.22
C ILE A 77 -8.13 16.36 -6.74
N THR A 78 -7.30 17.04 -5.95
CA THR A 78 -7.64 18.35 -5.39
C THR A 78 -6.65 19.40 -5.87
N GLN A 79 -7.15 20.61 -6.15
CA GLN A 79 -6.33 21.80 -6.39
C GLN A 79 -6.35 22.71 -5.15
N SER A 80 -5.18 23.13 -4.71
CA SER A 80 -4.95 23.83 -3.44
C SER A 80 -3.80 24.85 -3.55
N PHE A 81 -3.42 25.46 -2.44
CA PHE A 81 -2.21 26.29 -2.35
C PHE A 81 -1.04 25.54 -1.72
N GLY A 82 0.16 25.84 -2.20
CA GLY A 82 1.43 25.49 -1.57
C GLY A 82 1.82 26.49 -0.47
N PRO A 83 2.99 26.28 0.17
CA PRO A 83 3.42 27.08 1.31
C PRO A 83 3.57 28.57 1.01
N ASP A 84 3.95 28.92 -0.22
CA ASP A 84 4.16 30.30 -0.67
C ASP A 84 2.96 30.85 -1.49
N GLY A 85 1.89 30.07 -1.60
CA GLY A 85 0.66 30.44 -2.32
C GLY A 85 0.62 30.08 -3.81
N GLN A 86 1.61 29.33 -4.30
CA GLN A 86 1.56 28.71 -5.62
C GLN A 86 0.42 27.68 -5.70
N VAL A 87 -0.22 27.55 -6.85
CA VAL A 87 -1.23 26.51 -7.06
C VAL A 87 -0.57 25.14 -7.11
N VAL A 88 -1.13 24.18 -6.38
CA VAL A 88 -0.67 22.78 -6.37
C VAL A 88 -1.84 21.84 -6.68
N LYS A 89 -1.52 20.64 -7.19
CA LYS A 89 -2.48 19.53 -7.24
C LYS A 89 -1.89 18.28 -6.63
N TYR A 90 -2.73 17.53 -5.92
CA TYR A 90 -2.39 16.24 -5.34
C TYR A 90 -3.55 15.26 -5.53
N TYR A 91 -3.21 13.98 -5.64
CA TYR A 91 -4.23 12.92 -5.57
C TYR A 91 -4.71 12.72 -4.14
N ASN A 92 -5.81 11.99 -3.94
CA ASN A 92 -6.26 11.53 -2.63
C ASN A 92 -6.49 10.02 -2.67
N PHE A 93 -5.66 9.27 -1.94
CA PHE A 93 -5.73 7.81 -1.82
C PHE A 93 -6.35 7.34 -0.49
N ASP A 94 -7.12 8.22 0.15
CA ASP A 94 -7.78 8.03 1.46
C ASP A 94 -6.79 8.03 2.64
N VAL A 95 -7.32 7.78 3.84
CA VAL A 95 -6.61 7.70 5.10
C VAL A 95 -5.67 6.50 5.11
N GLN A 96 -4.45 6.72 5.60
CA GLN A 96 -3.43 5.69 5.75
C GLN A 96 -2.86 5.66 7.17
N PRO A 97 -2.44 4.49 7.68
CA PRO A 97 -1.76 4.41 8.97
C PRO A 97 -0.34 5.00 8.88
N LEU A 98 0.21 5.37 10.05
CA LEU A 98 1.60 5.82 10.16
C LEU A 98 2.62 4.68 9.95
N LEU A 99 2.22 3.43 10.19
CA LEU A 99 3.09 2.28 9.99
C LEU A 99 3.02 1.86 8.52
N PRO A 100 4.18 1.73 7.85
CA PRO A 100 4.22 1.20 6.50
C PRO A 100 3.96 -0.32 6.49
N ALA A 101 3.46 -0.83 5.38
CA ALA A 101 3.39 -2.26 5.11
C ALA A 101 4.74 -2.80 4.60
N PRO A 102 5.05 -4.08 4.77
CA PRO A 102 6.31 -4.64 4.26
C PRO A 102 6.27 -4.87 2.74
N LEU A 103 7.34 -4.47 2.07
CA LEU A 103 7.62 -4.80 0.67
C LEU A 103 8.88 -5.66 0.60
N TYR A 104 8.76 -6.88 0.09
CA TYR A 104 9.89 -7.80 -0.02
C TYR A 104 10.46 -7.75 -1.43
N VAL A 105 11.72 -7.30 -1.53
CA VAL A 105 12.46 -7.20 -2.80
C VAL A 105 13.63 -8.16 -2.74
N LEU A 106 13.78 -9.01 -3.77
CA LEU A 106 14.74 -10.10 -3.78
C LEU A 106 16.05 -9.67 -4.44
N PHE A 107 17.17 -10.01 -3.83
CA PHE A 107 18.51 -9.72 -4.29
C PHE A 107 19.36 -10.99 -4.23
N ASN A 108 20.12 -11.25 -5.28
CA ASN A 108 21.17 -12.26 -5.22
C ASN A 108 22.21 -11.91 -4.14
N GLU A 109 22.81 -12.92 -3.52
CA GLU A 109 23.84 -12.71 -2.52
C GLU A 109 24.97 -11.79 -3.04
N GLY A 110 25.29 -10.74 -2.26
CA GLY A 110 26.28 -9.72 -2.64
C GLY A 110 25.82 -8.69 -3.67
N SER A 111 24.60 -8.79 -4.22
CA SER A 111 24.05 -7.81 -5.18
C SER A 111 23.39 -6.61 -4.49
N ASN A 112 23.51 -5.44 -5.12
CA ASN A 112 22.72 -4.26 -4.79
C ASN A 112 21.57 -4.01 -5.77
N GLU A 113 21.51 -4.77 -6.86
CA GLU A 113 20.43 -4.73 -7.83
C GLU A 113 19.41 -5.85 -7.53
N PRO A 114 18.09 -5.56 -7.60
CA PRO A 114 17.06 -6.59 -7.49
C PRO A 114 17.24 -7.68 -8.55
N VAL A 115 16.74 -8.88 -8.26
CA VAL A 115 16.70 -9.98 -9.23
C VAL A 115 15.85 -9.57 -10.43
N GLU A 116 16.44 -9.54 -11.62
CA GLU A 116 15.75 -9.14 -12.85
C GLU A 116 14.54 -10.06 -13.13
N GLY A 117 13.40 -9.45 -13.46
CA GLY A 117 12.17 -10.17 -13.78
C GLY A 117 11.40 -10.73 -12.59
N GLN A 118 11.95 -10.67 -11.37
CA GLN A 118 11.21 -10.97 -10.15
C GLN A 118 10.25 -9.83 -9.85
N LEU A 119 8.95 -10.14 -9.69
CA LEU A 119 8.03 -9.16 -9.12
C LEU A 119 8.25 -9.03 -7.61
N ASN A 120 8.09 -7.81 -7.11
CA ASN A 120 8.06 -7.55 -5.68
C ASN A 120 6.98 -8.37 -4.98
N ILE A 121 7.23 -8.76 -3.73
CA ILE A 121 6.28 -9.56 -2.93
C ILE A 121 5.67 -8.67 -1.84
N ILE A 122 4.34 -8.68 -1.77
CA ILE A 122 3.53 -7.96 -0.78
C ILE A 122 2.60 -8.99 -0.12
N ASP A 123 2.31 -8.83 1.17
CA ASP A 123 1.53 -9.82 1.94
C ASP A 123 0.19 -9.29 2.48
N VAL A 124 -0.10 -8.01 2.24
CA VAL A 124 -1.32 -7.32 2.67
C VAL A 124 -1.90 -6.45 1.53
N ILE A 125 -3.22 -6.42 1.40
CA ILE A 125 -3.96 -5.61 0.41
C ILE A 125 -5.03 -4.73 1.09
N PRO A 126 -5.61 -3.72 0.41
CA PRO A 126 -6.65 -2.88 1.00
C PRO A 126 -7.79 -3.70 1.62
N GLY A 127 -8.14 -3.38 2.87
CA GLY A 127 -9.15 -4.10 3.67
C GLY A 127 -8.57 -5.18 4.59
N GLU A 128 -7.29 -5.54 4.43
CA GLU A 128 -6.58 -6.39 5.39
C GLU A 128 -5.91 -5.56 6.49
N ASP A 129 -5.84 -6.14 7.69
CA ASP A 129 -5.14 -5.52 8.83
C ASP A 129 -3.65 -5.31 8.51
N GLY A 130 -3.13 -4.13 8.85
CA GLY A 130 -1.75 -3.74 8.54
C GLY A 130 -1.50 -3.27 7.11
N TYR A 131 -2.53 -3.19 6.24
CA TYR A 131 -2.37 -2.55 4.94
C TYR A 131 -1.99 -1.07 5.06
N SER A 132 -1.08 -0.64 4.20
CA SER A 132 -0.71 0.76 3.98
C SER A 132 -0.33 0.93 2.53
N ASP A 133 -0.66 2.08 1.94
CA ASP A 133 -0.10 2.48 0.64
C ASP A 133 1.41 2.75 0.73
N PHE A 134 1.95 3.00 1.93
CA PHE A 134 3.37 3.21 2.15
C PHE A 134 4.06 1.90 2.47
N TRP A 135 5.05 1.53 1.68
CA TRP A 135 5.75 0.27 1.85
C TRP A 135 7.19 0.44 2.27
N GLN A 136 7.57 -0.20 3.38
CA GLN A 136 8.96 -0.28 3.80
C GLN A 136 9.65 -1.43 3.08
N MET A 137 10.77 -1.14 2.41
CA MET A 137 11.53 -2.17 1.71
C MET A 137 12.28 -3.09 2.68
N PHE A 138 12.05 -4.39 2.52
CA PHE A 138 12.85 -5.48 3.06
C PHE A 138 13.66 -6.11 1.95
N LYS A 139 14.99 -6.13 2.11
CA LYS A 139 15.89 -6.84 1.20
C LYS A 139 15.90 -8.32 1.57
N VAL A 140 15.40 -9.17 0.68
CA VAL A 140 15.46 -10.63 0.79
C VAL A 140 16.70 -11.13 0.05
N THR A 141 17.54 -11.91 0.72
CA THR A 141 18.74 -12.51 0.09
C THR A 141 18.41 -13.90 -0.43
N VAL A 142 18.63 -14.10 -1.72
CA VAL A 142 18.43 -15.38 -2.42
C VAL A 142 19.75 -15.94 -2.96
N PRO A 143 19.87 -17.27 -3.13
CA PRO A 143 21.10 -17.88 -3.65
C PRO A 143 21.36 -17.50 -5.11
N GLU A 144 22.60 -17.61 -5.57
CA GLU A 144 23.00 -17.23 -6.94
C GLU A 144 22.24 -17.97 -8.05
N ASN A 145 21.76 -19.18 -7.77
CA ASN A 145 20.98 -20.00 -8.70
C ASN A 145 19.47 -19.76 -8.59
N TYR A 146 19.04 -18.69 -7.92
CA TYR A 146 17.64 -18.33 -7.81
C TYR A 146 17.07 -17.95 -9.18
N GLU A 147 15.91 -18.52 -9.51
CA GLU A 147 15.15 -18.17 -10.70
C GLU A 147 14.01 -17.21 -10.33
N ALA A 148 13.85 -16.14 -11.10
CA ALA A 148 12.80 -15.15 -10.87
C ALA A 148 11.40 -15.78 -10.89
N ASN A 149 10.56 -15.37 -9.95
CA ASN A 149 9.19 -15.81 -9.71
C ASN A 149 9.06 -17.28 -9.24
N THR A 150 10.14 -17.87 -8.71
CA THR A 150 10.05 -19.12 -7.91
C THR A 150 9.43 -18.87 -6.53
N VAL A 151 9.63 -17.67 -5.95
CA VAL A 151 8.97 -17.21 -4.73
C VAL A 151 7.95 -16.15 -5.11
N THR A 152 6.69 -16.37 -4.73
CA THR A 152 5.54 -15.52 -5.08
C THR A 152 4.66 -15.17 -3.87
N SER A 153 5.14 -15.43 -2.67
CA SER A 153 4.46 -15.09 -1.43
C SER A 153 5.46 -14.89 -0.29
N PHE A 154 5.05 -14.18 0.77
CA PHE A 154 5.87 -14.09 1.98
C PHE A 154 6.06 -15.49 2.63
N GLN A 155 5.04 -16.34 2.54
CA GLN A 155 5.12 -17.71 3.04
C GLN A 155 6.20 -18.53 2.31
N ASP A 156 6.42 -18.32 1.01
CA ASP A 156 7.51 -18.95 0.27
C ASP A 156 8.88 -18.50 0.77
N ILE A 157 9.05 -17.20 1.06
CA ILE A 157 10.29 -16.66 1.64
C ILE A 157 10.61 -17.40 2.94
N LEU A 158 9.61 -17.56 3.81
CA LEU A 158 9.76 -18.28 5.07
C LEU A 158 10.05 -19.76 4.86
N ALA A 159 9.31 -20.43 3.97
CA ALA A 159 9.46 -21.86 3.69
C ALA A 159 10.83 -22.19 3.08
N LYS A 160 11.39 -21.30 2.25
CA LYS A 160 12.74 -21.42 1.69
C LYS A 160 13.84 -21.05 2.69
N GLY A 161 13.49 -20.46 3.83
CA GLY A 161 14.44 -20.03 4.85
C GLY A 161 15.32 -18.86 4.39
N TYR A 162 14.84 -18.04 3.45
CA TYR A 162 15.58 -16.88 2.98
C TYR A 162 15.62 -15.80 4.06
N SER A 163 16.81 -15.25 4.30
CA SER A 163 16.97 -14.14 5.23
C SER A 163 16.49 -12.84 4.59
N PHE A 164 15.91 -11.97 5.40
CA PHE A 164 15.55 -10.62 4.96
C PHE A 164 15.85 -9.57 6.03
N GLN A 165 16.13 -8.35 5.58
CA GLN A 165 16.49 -7.23 6.44
C GLN A 165 15.68 -5.99 6.05
N ALA A 166 15.09 -5.34 7.05
CA ALA A 166 14.43 -4.05 6.85
C ALA A 166 15.46 -3.00 6.43
N THR A 167 15.08 -2.15 5.48
CA THR A 167 15.78 -0.89 5.18
C THR A 167 14.97 0.28 5.73
N ASN A 168 15.52 1.48 5.68
CA ASN A 168 14.74 2.67 6.01
C ASN A 168 13.89 3.16 4.84
N ALA A 169 14.09 2.65 3.62
CA ALA A 169 13.42 3.15 2.42
C ALA A 169 11.92 2.87 2.46
N ILE A 170 11.13 3.90 2.20
CA ILE A 170 9.68 3.84 2.03
C ILE A 170 9.34 4.22 0.60
N ILE A 171 8.40 3.49 0.00
CA ILE A 171 7.86 3.79 -1.33
C ILE A 171 6.35 3.94 -1.22
N ASN A 172 5.79 4.99 -1.83
CA ASN A 172 4.35 5.19 -1.91
C ASN A 172 3.78 4.38 -3.08
N CYS A 173 3.12 3.28 -2.76
CA CYS A 173 2.63 2.28 -3.70
C CYS A 173 1.15 1.91 -3.49
N PRO A 174 0.19 2.80 -3.80
CA PRO A 174 -1.23 2.47 -3.63
C PRO A 174 -1.66 1.28 -4.50
N VAL A 175 -2.13 0.19 -3.87
CA VAL A 175 -2.71 -0.98 -4.55
C VAL A 175 -4.06 -0.62 -5.12
N VAL A 176 -4.29 -0.95 -6.39
CA VAL A 176 -5.49 -0.59 -7.13
C VAL A 176 -5.97 -1.74 -8.02
N PRO A 177 -7.24 -1.74 -8.44
CA PRO A 177 -7.72 -2.67 -9.46
C PRO A 177 -6.93 -2.55 -10.77
N GLN A 178 -6.79 -3.67 -11.48
CA GLN A 178 -6.17 -3.70 -12.80
C GLN A 178 -6.82 -2.67 -13.74
N GLY A 179 -6.00 -1.92 -14.47
CA GLY A 179 -6.48 -0.94 -15.44
C GLY A 179 -6.85 0.43 -14.85
N SER A 180 -6.69 0.61 -13.53
CA SER A 180 -6.83 1.94 -12.91
C SER A 180 -5.81 2.92 -13.47
N THR A 181 -6.16 4.21 -13.49
CA THR A 181 -5.34 5.29 -14.04
C THR A 181 -5.12 6.42 -13.04
N ALA A 182 -3.88 6.91 -12.98
CA ALA A 182 -3.48 8.15 -12.31
C ALA A 182 -2.36 8.74 -13.18
N SER A 183 -2.69 9.58 -14.15
CA SER A 183 -1.76 9.95 -15.23
C SER A 183 -0.77 11.07 -14.88
N LEU A 184 -1.04 11.86 -13.85
CA LEU A 184 -0.22 13.00 -13.45
C LEU A 184 0.93 12.56 -12.53
N ARG A 185 2.10 13.14 -12.75
CA ARG A 185 3.29 12.97 -11.91
C ARG A 185 4.02 14.29 -11.81
N LEU A 186 4.69 14.52 -10.69
CA LEU A 186 5.64 15.61 -10.61
C LEU A 186 6.91 15.22 -11.40
N GLY A 187 7.36 16.08 -12.31
CA GLY A 187 8.54 15.79 -13.12
C GLY A 187 8.29 14.77 -14.24
N SER A 188 9.20 13.82 -14.41
CA SER A 188 9.24 12.89 -15.56
C SER A 188 9.10 11.42 -15.16
N GLU A 189 8.49 11.15 -14.01
CA GLU A 189 8.25 9.78 -13.53
C GLU A 189 7.31 9.01 -14.46
N SER A 190 7.47 7.68 -14.46
CA SER A 190 6.52 6.81 -15.12
C SER A 190 5.17 6.86 -14.41
N ASN A 191 4.09 6.95 -15.19
CA ASN A 191 2.73 6.76 -14.70
C ASN A 191 2.18 5.36 -15.02
N ALA A 192 3.04 4.44 -15.48
CA ALA A 192 2.67 3.06 -15.69
C ALA A 192 2.29 2.41 -14.36
N ILE A 193 1.32 1.50 -14.42
CA ILE A 193 0.94 0.67 -13.29
C ILE A 193 1.94 -0.49 -13.15
N ASP A 194 2.42 -0.72 -11.94
CA ASP A 194 3.35 -1.79 -11.62
C ASP A 194 2.61 -3.06 -11.18
N ARG A 195 3.35 -4.17 -11.11
CA ARG A 195 2.84 -5.48 -10.70
C ARG A 195 3.63 -6.04 -9.53
N GLY A 196 2.92 -6.72 -8.63
CA GLY A 196 3.50 -7.43 -7.50
C GLY A 196 2.88 -8.81 -7.34
N TRP A 197 3.58 -9.68 -6.62
CA TRP A 197 3.04 -10.94 -6.12
C TRP A 197 2.37 -10.74 -4.76
N TYR A 198 1.18 -11.33 -4.61
CA TYR A 198 0.46 -11.45 -3.36
C TYR A 198 -0.13 -12.84 -3.28
N LYS A 199 0.36 -13.66 -2.34
CA LYS A 199 -0.15 -15.02 -2.06
C LYS A 199 -0.40 -15.83 -3.35
N ASP A 200 0.60 -15.85 -4.25
CA ASP A 200 0.59 -16.54 -5.54
C ASP A 200 -0.27 -15.92 -6.66
N GLU A 201 -0.90 -14.79 -6.40
CA GLU A 201 -1.67 -13.99 -7.34
C GLU A 201 -0.93 -12.71 -7.70
N VAL A 202 -1.25 -12.13 -8.84
CA VAL A 202 -0.74 -10.82 -9.25
C VAL A 202 -1.66 -9.72 -8.75
N LEU A 203 -1.07 -8.67 -8.20
CA LEU A 203 -1.75 -7.41 -7.91
C LEU A 203 -1.16 -6.27 -8.75
N TYR A 204 -1.85 -5.13 -8.73
CA TYR A 204 -1.43 -3.92 -9.41
C TYR A 204 -1.36 -2.74 -8.45
N TYR A 205 -0.38 -1.86 -8.64
CA TYR A 205 -0.21 -0.66 -7.82
C TYR A 205 0.38 0.48 -8.64
N PHE A 206 0.12 1.71 -8.23
CA PHE A 206 0.88 2.86 -8.72
C PHE A 206 2.17 3.00 -7.94
N THR A 207 3.20 3.60 -8.53
CA THR A 207 4.38 4.07 -7.80
C THR A 207 4.47 5.60 -7.93
N PHE A 208 4.65 6.26 -6.80
CA PHE A 208 4.88 7.71 -6.70
C PHE A 208 6.28 7.94 -6.12
N MET A 209 7.12 8.68 -6.85
CA MET A 209 8.53 8.91 -6.51
C MET A 209 8.86 10.41 -6.41
N GLU A 210 7.85 11.25 -6.12
CA GLU A 210 8.07 12.69 -6.07
C GLU A 210 9.04 13.09 -4.96
N LYS A 211 9.25 12.19 -3.99
CA LYS A 211 10.23 12.29 -2.91
C LYS A 211 10.78 10.92 -2.51
N ASP A 212 12.09 10.83 -2.32
CA ASP A 212 12.70 9.72 -1.60
C ASP A 212 12.32 9.77 -0.11
N LEU A 213 11.62 8.75 0.38
CA LEU A 213 11.14 8.68 1.76
C LEU A 213 11.95 7.68 2.58
N GLU A 214 12.23 8.07 3.83
CA GLU A 214 12.82 7.17 4.82
C GLU A 214 11.99 7.14 6.10
N THR A 215 11.94 5.97 6.75
CA THR A 215 11.34 5.80 8.08
C THR A 215 11.92 6.79 9.09
N LYS A 216 11.05 7.33 9.95
CA LYS A 216 11.45 8.13 11.11
C LYS A 216 11.60 7.25 12.35
N SER A 217 11.87 7.87 13.50
CA SER A 217 11.91 7.16 14.79
C SER A 217 10.63 6.36 15.01
N GLY A 218 10.77 5.09 15.39
CA GLY A 218 9.64 4.17 15.53
C GLY A 218 9.23 3.44 14.24
N GLY A 219 9.96 3.61 13.13
CA GLY A 219 9.69 2.91 11.87
C GLY A 219 8.49 3.45 11.10
N ILE A 220 8.04 4.67 11.41
CA ILE A 220 6.85 5.29 10.83
C ILE A 220 7.18 6.07 9.56
N VAL A 221 6.17 6.24 8.71
CA VAL A 221 6.18 7.15 7.55
C VAL A 221 6.32 8.59 8.05
N PRO A 222 7.18 9.43 7.44
CA PRO A 222 7.21 10.87 7.74
C PRO A 222 5.85 11.51 7.42
N ILE A 223 5.54 12.64 8.05
CA ILE A 223 4.29 13.36 7.81
C ILE A 223 4.56 14.83 7.51
N SER A 224 3.67 15.42 6.72
CA SER A 224 3.63 16.86 6.46
C SER A 224 2.29 17.45 6.87
N PRO A 225 2.23 18.69 7.41
CA PRO A 225 0.96 19.32 7.71
C PRO A 225 0.17 19.69 6.44
N ILE A 226 -1.14 19.50 6.48
CA ILE A 226 -2.08 20.12 5.55
C ILE A 226 -3.19 20.80 6.34
N TYR A 227 -3.59 21.98 5.89
CA TYR A 227 -4.72 22.72 6.45
C TYR A 227 -5.87 22.71 5.45
N VAL A 228 -7.05 22.29 5.89
CA VAL A 228 -8.23 22.17 5.03
C VAL A 228 -9.42 22.89 5.64
N THR A 229 -10.40 23.24 4.81
CA THR A 229 -11.68 23.73 5.30
C THR A 229 -12.85 23.19 4.49
N PHE A 230 -14.00 23.08 5.15
CA PHE A 230 -15.18 22.38 4.64
C PHE A 230 -16.38 23.31 4.51
N ASN A 231 -17.32 22.99 3.60
CA ASN A 231 -18.53 23.80 3.41
C ASN A 231 -19.36 23.94 4.69
N ILE A 232 -19.31 22.92 5.55
CA ILE A 232 -19.85 22.94 6.91
C ILE A 232 -18.72 22.55 7.86
N ASN A 233 -18.32 23.45 8.75
CA ASN A 233 -17.29 23.17 9.77
C ASN A 233 -17.64 21.90 10.58
N PRO A 234 -16.66 21.08 10.98
CA PRO A 234 -16.91 19.83 11.71
C PRO A 234 -17.74 20.04 12.98
N ASP A 235 -18.79 19.23 13.13
CA ASP A 235 -19.70 19.19 14.27
C ASP A 235 -20.18 17.75 14.49
N ASP A 236 -19.85 17.18 15.66
CA ASP A 236 -20.21 15.81 16.04
C ASP A 236 -21.73 15.54 16.02
N MET A 237 -22.55 16.59 16.10
CA MET A 237 -24.01 16.49 16.05
C MET A 237 -24.57 16.58 14.63
N ASN A 238 -23.75 16.88 13.63
CA ASN A 238 -24.16 17.03 12.24
C ASN A 238 -23.36 16.07 11.33
N PRO A 239 -23.96 14.95 10.90
CA PRO A 239 -23.27 13.97 10.04
C PRO A 239 -22.94 14.49 8.63
N GLU A 240 -23.57 15.59 8.21
CA GLU A 240 -23.27 16.25 6.94
C GLU A 240 -22.11 17.26 7.06
N SER A 241 -21.55 17.45 8.26
CA SER A 241 -20.42 18.37 8.49
C SER A 241 -19.06 17.76 8.18
N GLY A 242 -18.03 18.58 8.02
CA GLY A 242 -16.66 18.11 7.76
C GLY A 242 -16.51 17.50 6.36
N PRO A 243 -15.77 16.38 6.20
CA PRO A 243 -15.51 15.78 4.89
C PRO A 243 -16.76 15.49 4.03
N PRO A 244 -17.88 14.96 4.57
CA PRO A 244 -19.13 14.81 3.83
C PRO A 244 -19.65 16.08 3.14
N SER A 245 -19.41 17.27 3.71
CA SER A 245 -19.83 18.54 3.10
C SER A 245 -18.98 18.95 1.89
N GLY A 246 -17.83 18.30 1.67
CA GLY A 246 -16.82 18.69 0.69
C GLY A 246 -16.03 19.93 1.10
N PHE A 247 -14.93 20.18 0.38
CA PHE A 247 -14.12 21.37 0.61
C PHE A 247 -14.84 22.65 0.14
N VAL A 248 -14.54 23.76 0.79
CA VAL A 248 -14.90 25.09 0.26
C VAL A 248 -14.08 25.34 -1.01
N MET A 249 -14.74 25.88 -2.04
CA MET A 249 -14.12 26.23 -3.31
C MET A 249 -14.50 27.65 -3.71
N GLU A 250 -13.62 28.31 -4.46
CA GLU A 250 -13.97 29.56 -5.13
C GLU A 250 -15.13 29.38 -6.11
N SER A 251 -15.96 30.40 -6.27
CA SER A 251 -17.12 30.35 -7.17
C SER A 251 -16.70 30.13 -8.63
N GLY A 252 -17.06 28.98 -9.18
CA GLY A 252 -16.85 28.66 -10.60
C GLY A 252 -15.45 28.16 -10.94
N SER A 253 -14.64 27.81 -9.95
CA SER A 253 -13.32 27.20 -10.14
C SER A 253 -13.20 25.90 -9.31
N LEU A 254 -12.09 25.18 -9.49
CA LEU A 254 -11.73 24.01 -8.65
C LEU A 254 -10.78 24.39 -7.51
N GLN A 255 -10.47 25.68 -7.35
CA GLN A 255 -9.51 26.15 -6.36
C GLN A 255 -10.13 26.04 -4.97
N THR A 256 -9.54 25.18 -4.14
CA THR A 256 -9.74 25.22 -2.68
C THR A 256 -8.73 26.18 -2.07
N HIS A 257 -9.00 26.65 -0.85
CA HIS A 257 -8.01 27.34 -0.04
C HIS A 257 -7.42 26.38 1.01
N ASN A 258 -7.38 25.08 0.70
CA ASN A 258 -6.55 24.16 1.45
C ASN A 258 -5.08 24.53 1.19
N VAL A 259 -4.23 24.31 2.19
CA VAL A 259 -2.82 24.69 2.13
C VAL A 259 -1.95 23.53 2.57
N ILE A 260 -1.05 23.06 1.70
CA ILE A 260 0.01 22.13 2.10
C ILE A 260 1.18 22.92 2.69
N ALA A 261 1.75 22.44 3.80
CA ALA A 261 2.84 23.15 4.47
C ALA A 261 4.22 22.93 3.84
N THR A 262 4.35 21.90 3.00
CA THR A 262 5.61 21.54 2.33
C THR A 262 5.35 21.10 0.90
N ILE A 263 6.32 21.24 0.01
CA ILE A 263 6.34 20.70 -1.36
C ILE A 263 7.50 19.71 -1.54
N PRO A 264 7.52 18.85 -2.57
CA PRO A 264 8.51 17.77 -2.68
C PRO A 264 9.99 18.23 -2.71
N SER A 265 10.28 19.46 -3.11
CA SER A 265 11.62 20.04 -3.01
C SER A 265 12.08 20.29 -1.56
N ASP A 266 11.14 20.41 -0.62
CA ASP A 266 11.44 20.64 0.79
C ASP A 266 12.01 19.38 1.44
N THR A 267 12.90 19.57 2.41
CA THR A 267 13.58 18.44 3.08
C THR A 267 12.60 17.58 3.87
N ASP A 268 11.60 18.20 4.50
CA ASP A 268 10.65 17.54 5.40
C ASP A 268 9.33 17.15 4.72
N TYR A 269 9.26 17.20 3.38
CA TYR A 269 8.07 16.77 2.66
C TYR A 269 7.79 15.28 2.83
N SER A 270 6.50 14.97 2.98
CA SER A 270 5.91 13.65 2.86
C SER A 270 4.53 13.77 2.21
N PRO A 271 4.13 12.82 1.35
CA PRO A 271 2.77 12.76 0.83
C PRO A 271 1.76 12.19 1.84
N LEU A 272 2.19 11.75 3.03
CA LEU A 272 1.29 11.42 4.13
C LEU A 272 1.01 12.69 4.95
N TRP A 273 -0.19 13.25 4.76
CA TRP A 273 -0.54 14.54 5.33
C TRP A 273 -1.26 14.39 6.66
N SER A 274 -0.76 15.09 7.69
CA SER A 274 -1.47 15.30 8.95
C SER A 274 -2.47 16.42 8.79
N VAL A 275 -3.77 16.09 8.81
CA VAL A 275 -4.85 17.03 8.51
C VAL A 275 -5.16 17.91 9.72
N SER A 276 -5.13 19.22 9.52
CA SER A 276 -5.71 20.23 10.40
C SER A 276 -6.87 20.92 9.70
N VAL A 277 -7.89 21.31 10.46
CA VAL A 277 -9.10 21.97 9.94
C VAL A 277 -9.13 23.40 10.43
N TYR A 278 -9.22 24.35 9.51
CA TYR A 278 -9.45 25.75 9.83
C TYR A 278 -10.89 26.18 9.54
N ASP A 279 -11.33 27.21 10.23
CA ASP A 279 -12.69 27.74 10.16
C ASP A 279 -13.00 28.28 8.75
N ASN A 280 -14.08 27.79 8.15
CA ASN A 280 -14.49 28.23 6.82
C ASN A 280 -14.83 29.74 6.74
N ALA A 281 -15.06 30.40 7.89
CA ALA A 281 -15.20 31.85 7.96
C ALA A 281 -13.92 32.60 7.54
N ASP A 282 -12.75 31.96 7.60
CA ASP A 282 -11.46 32.54 7.23
C ASP A 282 -11.07 32.27 5.77
N PHE A 283 -11.87 31.54 5.01
CA PHE A 283 -11.56 31.10 3.64
C PHE A 283 -10.99 32.23 2.76
N ASP A 284 -11.69 33.37 2.67
CA ASP A 284 -11.29 34.51 1.82
C ASP A 284 -9.93 35.13 2.19
N ASN A 285 -9.41 34.86 3.40
CA ASN A 285 -8.14 35.39 3.89
C ASN A 285 -6.97 34.41 3.74
N VAL A 286 -7.25 33.14 3.41
CA VAL A 286 -6.24 32.07 3.31
C VAL A 286 -5.76 31.93 1.87
N SER A 287 -4.45 32.04 1.64
CA SER A 287 -3.84 31.82 0.32
C SER A 287 -2.44 31.19 0.36
N ASN A 288 -1.89 30.90 1.53
CA ASN A 288 -0.55 30.33 1.73
C ASN A 288 -0.38 29.87 3.19
N LEU A 289 0.80 29.33 3.53
CA LEU A 289 1.06 28.80 4.88
C LEU A 289 0.95 29.87 5.96
N THR A 290 1.52 31.06 5.73
CA THR A 290 1.47 32.16 6.72
C THR A 290 0.05 32.60 7.03
N SER A 291 -0.81 32.69 6.02
CA SER A 291 -2.21 33.12 6.19
C SER A 291 -3.08 32.05 6.84
N VAL A 292 -2.87 30.76 6.53
CA VAL A 292 -3.63 29.68 7.20
C VAL A 292 -3.20 29.49 8.65
N GLU A 293 -1.92 29.64 8.97
CA GLU A 293 -1.44 29.58 10.36
C GLU A 293 -1.92 30.76 11.22
N ALA A 294 -2.34 31.85 10.59
CA ALA A 294 -2.96 32.99 11.24
C ALA A 294 -4.49 32.85 11.38
N SER A 295 -5.11 31.83 10.78
CA SER A 295 -6.56 31.59 10.82
C SER A 295 -7.01 30.89 12.11
N ASN A 296 -8.31 30.78 12.31
CA ASN A 296 -8.91 30.03 13.41
C ASN A 296 -8.83 28.52 13.14
N ILE A 297 -7.87 27.83 13.75
CA ILE A 297 -7.76 26.37 13.66
C ILE A 297 -8.77 25.70 14.60
N LEU A 298 -9.70 24.94 14.03
CA LEU A 298 -10.76 24.23 14.74
C LEU A 298 -10.29 22.88 15.31
N ALA A 299 -9.42 22.20 14.57
CA ALA A 299 -8.87 20.90 14.96
C ALA A 299 -7.52 20.65 14.29
N GLU A 300 -6.66 19.88 14.95
CA GLU A 300 -5.33 19.52 14.44
C GLU A 300 -5.12 18.01 14.49
N GLY A 301 -4.39 17.48 13.51
CA GLY A 301 -4.01 16.07 13.46
C GLY A 301 -5.19 15.10 13.47
N VAL A 302 -6.29 15.45 12.81
CA VAL A 302 -7.55 14.69 12.87
C VAL A 302 -7.46 13.35 12.14
N MET A 303 -6.57 13.24 11.16
CA MET A 303 -6.26 12.01 10.42
C MET A 303 -4.98 12.18 9.59
N TYR A 304 -4.49 11.06 9.02
CA TYR A 304 -3.39 11.03 8.08
C TYR A 304 -3.88 10.55 6.70
N VAL A 305 -3.68 11.34 5.65
CA VAL A 305 -4.16 11.01 4.28
C VAL A 305 -3.01 10.93 3.30
N ASN A 306 -3.05 9.95 2.39
CA ASN A 306 -2.05 9.81 1.33
C ASN A 306 -2.43 10.68 0.13
N CYS A 307 -1.73 11.79 -0.05
CA CYS A 307 -1.99 12.72 -1.14
C CYS A 307 -0.70 13.15 -1.86
N PRO A 308 -0.12 12.33 -2.76
CA PRO A 308 1.10 12.69 -3.47
C PRO A 308 0.88 13.94 -4.33
N VAL A 309 1.80 14.91 -4.24
CA VAL A 309 1.78 16.12 -5.08
C VAL A 309 2.22 15.77 -6.49
N VAL A 310 1.39 16.14 -7.46
CA VAL A 310 1.59 15.80 -8.88
C VAL A 310 1.69 17.01 -9.79
N TYR A 311 1.48 18.22 -9.24
CA TYR A 311 1.60 19.47 -9.97
C TYR A 311 1.91 20.62 -9.02
N ILE A 312 2.77 21.52 -9.48
CA ILE A 312 3.09 22.80 -8.84
C ILE A 312 3.15 23.85 -9.95
N GLU A 313 2.42 24.96 -9.78
CA GLU A 313 2.48 26.10 -10.67
C GLU A 313 3.82 26.84 -10.50
N ASN A 314 4.41 27.22 -11.64
CA ASN A 314 5.70 27.92 -11.69
C ASN A 314 5.55 29.44 -11.67
#